data_AF-A0A7S1RSS3-F1
#
_entry.id   AF-A0A7S1RSS3-F1
#
_cell.length_a   1.000
_cell.length_b   1.000
_cell.length_c   1.000
_cell.angle_alpha   90.00
_cell.angle_beta   90.00
_cell.angle_gamma   90.00
#
_symmetry.space_group_name_H-M   'P 1'
#
loop_
_entity.id
_entity.type
_entity.pdbx_description
1 polymer ?
#
loop_
_entity_poly.entity_id
_entity_poly.type
_entity_poly.pdbx_seq_one_letter_code
_entity_poly.pdbx_strand_id
1 'polypeptide(L)'
;APVDALVASCGSWFCGPRGAALLRVSPEHQQWVEPLVMPEDAPEDFPGAFYSPGLSDPSSWLALDEALAFWDLVGLEPARIYCSYLALDAAEMLAGAWGTGLGIPAELLGPMALVEVPALPTLPSSGEAF
;
A
#
# COMPACT_ATOMS: atom_id res chain seq x y z
N ALA A 1 -5.92 -19.73 0.58
CA ALA A 1 -6.05 -20.06 2.01
C ALA A 1 -6.47 -18.79 2.75
N PRO A 2 -7.25 -18.86 3.83
CA PRO A 2 -7.46 -17.69 4.68
C PRO A 2 -6.11 -17.20 5.19
N VAL A 3 -5.91 -15.88 5.21
CA VAL A 3 -4.69 -15.25 5.74
C VAL A 3 -4.75 -15.18 7.26
N ASP A 4 -3.63 -15.49 7.92
CA ASP A 4 -3.49 -15.46 9.39
C ASP A 4 -3.57 -14.04 9.93
N ALA A 5 -2.82 -13.12 9.30
CA ALA A 5 -2.88 -11.70 9.57
C ALA A 5 -2.71 -10.90 8.26
N LEU A 6 -3.34 -9.74 8.21
CA LEU A 6 -3.25 -8.77 7.12
C LEU A 6 -3.04 -7.38 7.71
N VAL A 7 -2.04 -6.67 7.19
CA VAL A 7 -1.81 -5.26 7.48
C VAL A 7 -1.83 -4.48 6.18
N ALA A 8 -2.54 -3.36 6.15
CA ALA A 8 -2.61 -2.50 4.98
C ALA A 8 -2.63 -1.02 5.38
N SER A 9 -1.84 -0.20 4.69
CA SER A 9 -1.90 1.26 4.84
C SER A 9 -3.17 1.79 4.17
N CYS A 10 -3.95 2.60 4.89
CA CYS A 10 -5.10 3.30 4.32
C CYS A 10 -4.67 4.51 3.47
N GLY A 11 -3.51 5.10 3.77
CA GLY A 11 -2.99 6.30 3.09
C GLY A 11 -2.29 6.04 1.75
N SER A 12 -2.27 4.79 1.28
CA SER A 12 -1.70 4.42 -0.02
C SER A 12 -2.80 4.41 -1.08
N TRP A 13 -3.12 3.24 -1.65
CA TRP A 13 -4.10 3.11 -2.74
C TRP A 13 -5.55 3.24 -2.31
N PHE A 14 -5.84 3.22 -1.01
CA PHE A 14 -7.19 3.29 -0.48
C PHE A 14 -7.70 4.75 -0.33
N CYS A 15 -6.90 5.75 -0.70
CA CYS A 15 -7.28 7.17 -0.61
C CYS A 15 -7.72 7.61 0.80
N GLY A 16 -7.36 6.85 1.83
CA GLY A 16 -7.56 7.23 3.21
C GLY A 16 -6.55 8.29 3.67
N PRO A 17 -6.77 8.91 4.82
CA PRO A 17 -5.81 9.85 5.40
C PRO A 17 -4.51 9.14 5.82
N ARG A 18 -3.41 9.89 5.79
CA ARG A 18 -2.12 9.42 6.30
C ARG A 18 -2.20 9.18 7.82
N GLY A 19 -1.48 8.17 8.30
CA GLY A 19 -1.50 7.79 9.72
C GLY A 19 -2.61 6.79 10.09
N ALA A 20 -3.36 6.29 9.11
CA ALA A 20 -4.32 5.21 9.29
C ALA A 20 -3.88 3.91 8.59
N ALA A 21 -4.10 2.78 9.25
CA ALA A 21 -3.83 1.45 8.71
C ALA A 21 -4.86 0.45 9.23
N LEU A 22 -5.13 -0.58 8.44
CA LEU A 22 -5.98 -1.71 8.79
C LEU A 22 -5.11 -2.85 9.33
N LEU A 23 -5.53 -3.43 10.45
CA LEU A 23 -5.02 -4.68 10.99
C LEU A 23 -6.18 -5.69 11.08
N ARG A 24 -6.06 -6.80 10.36
CA ARG A 24 -6.99 -7.94 10.48
C ARG A 24 -6.19 -9.16 10.91
N VAL A 25 -6.57 -9.78 12.01
CA VAL A 25 -6.01 -11.05 12.49
C VAL A 25 -7.12 -12.09 12.53
N SER A 26 -6.87 -13.30 12.03
CA SER A 26 -7.85 -14.38 12.11
C SER A 26 -8.13 -14.72 13.58
N PRO A 27 -9.37 -15.09 13.95
CA PRO A 27 -9.73 -15.33 15.35
C PRO A 27 -8.81 -16.33 16.07
N GLU A 28 -8.37 -17.37 15.37
CA GLU A 28 -7.46 -18.41 15.88
C GLU A 28 -6.09 -17.86 16.32
N HIS A 29 -5.67 -16.72 15.75
CA HIS A 29 -4.36 -16.12 15.95
C HIS A 29 -4.40 -14.79 16.73
N GLN A 30 -5.59 -14.31 17.15
CA GLN A 30 -5.70 -13.05 17.90
C GLN A 30 -4.91 -13.06 19.22
N GLN A 31 -4.87 -14.21 19.90
CA GLN A 31 -4.07 -14.43 21.11
C GLN A 31 -2.55 -14.34 20.91
N TRP A 32 -2.06 -14.29 19.66
CA TRP A 32 -0.63 -14.15 19.36
C TRP A 32 -0.20 -12.70 19.15
N VAL A 33 -1.16 -11.76 19.10
CA VAL A 33 -0.92 -10.36 18.72
C VAL A 33 -1.42 -9.46 19.84
N GLU A 34 -0.50 -8.84 20.56
CA GLU A 34 -0.80 -7.95 21.68
C GLU A 34 -0.37 -6.51 21.35
N PRO A 35 -1.14 -5.48 21.78
CA PRO A 35 -0.75 -4.09 21.64
C PRO A 35 0.49 -3.78 22.48
N LEU A 36 1.44 -3.05 21.91
CA LEU A 36 2.67 -2.65 22.62
C LEU A 36 2.39 -1.71 23.79
N VAL A 37 1.35 -0.89 23.67
CA VAL A 37 0.91 0.03 24.72
C VAL A 37 -0.48 -0.40 25.15
N MET A 38 -0.60 -0.88 26.38
CA MET A 38 -1.86 -1.30 26.99
C MET A 38 -2.34 -0.25 27.99
N PRO A 39 -3.52 0.37 27.78
CA PRO A 39 -4.15 1.18 28.82
C PRO A 39 -4.66 0.28 29.96
N GLU A 40 -4.70 0.82 31.18
CA GLU A 40 -5.17 0.10 32.37
C GLU A 40 -6.62 -0.38 32.23
N ASP A 41 -7.45 0.40 31.54
CA ASP A 41 -8.87 0.11 31.24
C ASP A 41 -9.09 -0.38 29.80
N ALA A 42 -8.12 -1.08 29.20
CA ALA A 42 -8.29 -1.65 27.86
C ALA A 42 -9.47 -2.66 27.84
N PRO A 43 -10.36 -2.59 26.84
CA PRO A 43 -11.32 -3.65 26.63
C PRO A 43 -10.65 -5.01 26.42
N GLU A 44 -11.30 -6.09 26.86
CA GLU A 44 -10.79 -7.47 26.74
C GLU A 44 -10.92 -8.03 25.31
N ASP A 45 -11.70 -7.38 24.44
CA ASP A 45 -11.82 -7.80 23.04
C ASP A 45 -10.63 -7.32 22.20
N PHE A 46 -10.28 -8.12 21.19
CA PHE A 46 -9.10 -7.85 20.36
C PHE A 46 -9.10 -6.44 19.76
N PRO A 47 -10.14 -5.95 19.05
CA PRO A 47 -10.15 -4.58 18.53
C PRO A 47 -10.02 -3.51 19.63
N GLY A 48 -10.73 -3.68 20.74
CA GLY A 48 -10.71 -2.74 21.86
C GLY A 48 -9.33 -2.57 22.49
N ALA A 49 -8.53 -3.64 22.57
CA ALA A 49 -7.17 -3.60 23.08
C ALA A 49 -6.24 -2.64 22.27
N PHE A 50 -6.51 -2.42 20.98
CA PHE A 50 -5.74 -1.51 20.11
C PHE A 50 -6.32 -0.09 20.03
N TYR A 51 -7.44 0.19 20.71
CA TYR A 51 -8.17 1.44 20.54
C TYR A 51 -7.41 2.68 21.06
N SER A 52 -6.57 2.52 22.09
CA SER A 52 -5.85 3.62 22.71
C SER A 52 -4.37 3.29 22.92
N PRO A 53 -3.53 3.44 21.88
CA PRO A 53 -2.08 3.23 22.00
C PRO A 53 -1.35 4.39 22.74
N GLY A 54 -2.10 5.32 23.36
CA GLY A 54 -1.58 6.53 24.00
C GLY A 54 -2.20 7.81 23.43
N LEU A 55 -1.56 8.95 23.66
CA LEU A 55 -2.01 10.25 23.14
C LEU A 55 -1.63 10.38 21.65
N SER A 56 -2.58 10.09 20.77
CA SER A 56 -2.47 10.28 19.32
C SER A 56 -3.63 11.12 18.77
N ASP A 57 -3.47 11.67 17.56
CA ASP A 57 -4.54 12.34 16.84
C ASP A 57 -5.46 11.29 16.16
N PRO A 58 -6.72 11.14 16.59
CA PRO A 58 -7.64 10.15 16.00
C PRO A 58 -8.27 10.61 14.69
N SER A 59 -8.01 11.85 14.23
CA SER A 59 -8.68 12.45 13.06
C SER A 59 -8.57 11.57 11.81
N SER A 60 -7.41 10.95 11.59
CA SER A 60 -7.20 10.06 10.45
C SER A 60 -8.06 8.79 10.52
N TRP A 61 -8.30 8.23 11.71
CA TRP A 61 -9.16 7.05 11.82
C TRP A 61 -10.63 7.40 11.64
N LEU A 62 -11.06 8.52 12.21
CA LEU A 62 -12.43 9.00 12.11
C LEU A 62 -12.82 9.42 10.67
N ALA A 63 -11.85 9.85 9.87
CA ALA A 63 -12.08 10.22 8.47
C ALA A 63 -12.07 9.02 7.49
N LEU A 64 -11.87 7.78 7.97
CA LEU A 64 -11.89 6.61 7.09
C LEU A 64 -13.27 6.32 6.49
N ASP A 65 -14.34 6.72 7.17
CA ASP A 65 -15.72 6.54 6.67
C ASP A 65 -15.95 7.29 5.35
N GLU A 66 -15.34 8.48 5.19
CA GLU A 66 -15.41 9.24 3.94
C GLU A 66 -14.62 8.56 2.81
N ALA A 67 -13.51 7.89 3.13
CA ALA A 67 -12.77 7.10 2.13
C ALA A 67 -13.58 5.88 1.68
N LEU A 68 -14.32 5.23 2.59
CA LEU A 68 -15.24 4.15 2.25
C LEU A 68 -16.37 4.66 1.35
N ALA A 69 -17.01 5.77 1.71
CA ALA A 69 -18.07 6.38 0.91
C ALA A 69 -17.58 6.76 -0.50
N PHE A 70 -16.34 7.24 -0.62
CA PHE A 70 -15.71 7.49 -1.92
C PHE A 70 -15.60 6.22 -2.76
N TRP A 71 -15.18 5.09 -2.18
CA TRP A 71 -15.07 3.83 -2.91
C TRP A 71 -16.41 3.20 -3.26
N ASP A 72 -17.44 3.39 -2.44
CA ASP A 72 -18.81 2.99 -2.77
C ASP A 72 -19.34 3.76 -3.97
N LEU A 73 -18.95 5.03 -4.12
CA LEU A 73 -19.33 5.87 -5.26
C LEU A 73 -18.54 5.52 -6.53
N VAL A 74 -17.21 5.37 -6.43
CA VAL A 74 -16.32 5.16 -7.58
C VAL A 74 -16.36 3.71 -8.08
N GLY A 75 -16.54 2.76 -7.17
CA GLY A 75 -16.41 1.33 -7.44
C GLY A 75 -14.96 0.86 -7.39
N LEU A 76 -14.64 0.04 -6.39
CA LEU A 76 -13.29 -0.46 -6.16
C LEU A 76 -12.74 -1.28 -7.33
N GLU A 77 -13.51 -2.24 -7.84
CA GLU A 77 -13.02 -3.17 -8.86
C GLU A 77 -12.77 -2.48 -10.22
N PRO A 78 -13.69 -1.65 -10.76
CA PRO A 78 -13.41 -0.89 -11.97
C PRO A 78 -12.18 0.02 -11.85
N ALA A 79 -12.02 0.68 -10.70
CA ALA A 79 -10.86 1.54 -10.46
C ALA A 79 -9.54 0.75 -10.40
N ARG A 80 -9.54 -0.43 -9.76
CA ARG A 80 -8.37 -1.31 -9.74
C ARG A 80 -7.97 -1.76 -11.14
N ILE A 81 -8.93 -2.21 -11.94
CA ILE A 81 -8.70 -2.63 -13.33
C ILE A 81 -8.14 -1.47 -14.14
N TYR A 82 -8.76 -0.29 -14.03
CA TYR A 82 -8.31 0.92 -14.73
C TYR A 82 -6.88 1.31 -14.36
N CYS A 83 -6.57 1.41 -13.07
CA CYS A 83 -5.24 1.81 -12.59
C CYS A 83 -4.16 0.78 -12.99
N SER A 84 -4.46 -0.52 -12.90
CA SER A 84 -3.55 -1.57 -13.34
C SER A 84 -3.30 -1.53 -14.85
N TYR A 85 -4.36 -1.36 -15.65
CA TYR A 85 -4.24 -1.27 -17.10
C TYR A 85 -3.42 -0.03 -17.51
N LEU A 86 -3.71 1.12 -16.93
CA LEU A 86 -2.98 2.37 -17.22
C LEU A 86 -1.50 2.26 -16.87
N ALA A 87 -1.17 1.62 -15.74
CA ALA A 87 0.22 1.41 -15.34
C ALA A 87 0.96 0.48 -16.32
N LEU A 88 0.31 -0.60 -16.75
CA LEU A 88 0.89 -1.54 -17.72
C LEU A 88 1.06 -0.89 -19.10
N ASP A 89 0.04 -0.21 -19.61
CA ASP A 89 0.07 0.48 -20.92
C ASP A 89 1.21 1.51 -20.98
N ALA A 90 1.35 2.32 -19.93
CA ALA A 90 2.45 3.27 -19.82
C ALA A 90 3.82 2.57 -19.74
N ALA A 91 3.91 1.45 -19.05
CA ALA A 91 5.15 0.69 -18.92
C ALA A 91 5.58 0.04 -20.23
N GLU A 92 4.65 -0.55 -20.98
CA GLU A 92 4.91 -1.11 -22.31
C GLU A 92 5.30 -0.02 -23.31
N MET A 93 4.65 1.13 -23.25
CA MET A 93 5.02 2.29 -24.06
C MET A 93 6.46 2.73 -23.77
N LEU A 94 6.84 2.85 -22.50
CA LEU A 94 8.21 3.23 -22.11
C LEU A 94 9.24 2.17 -22.50
N ALA A 95 8.99 0.90 -22.21
CA ALA A 95 9.86 -0.22 -22.58
C ALA A 95 10.09 -0.25 -24.10
N GLY A 96 9.02 -0.09 -24.89
CA GLY A 96 9.10 -0.01 -26.35
C GLY A 96 9.91 1.19 -26.84
N ALA A 97 9.71 2.37 -26.25
CA ALA A 97 10.46 3.57 -26.60
C ALA A 97 11.96 3.48 -26.24
N TRP A 98 12.28 2.77 -25.17
CA TRP A 98 13.65 2.58 -24.67
C TRP A 98 14.37 1.37 -25.26
N GLY A 99 13.64 0.47 -25.94
CA GLY A 99 14.19 -0.80 -26.39
C GLY A 99 14.60 -1.72 -25.23
N THR A 100 13.93 -1.59 -24.09
CA THR A 100 14.17 -2.35 -22.86
C THR A 100 12.96 -3.21 -22.51
N GLY A 101 12.98 -3.89 -21.35
CA GLY A 101 11.89 -4.73 -20.88
C GLY A 101 11.13 -4.20 -19.66
N LEU A 102 10.07 -4.91 -19.28
CA LEU A 102 9.44 -4.80 -17.98
C LEU A 102 10.33 -5.45 -16.92
N GLY A 103 10.36 -4.88 -15.72
CA GLY A 103 11.17 -5.40 -14.61
C GLY A 103 10.63 -6.70 -14.00
N ILE A 104 9.34 -6.99 -14.18
CA ILE A 104 8.66 -8.22 -13.74
C ILE A 104 7.55 -8.59 -14.75
N PRO A 105 7.08 -9.86 -14.75
CA PRO A 105 5.95 -10.28 -15.60
C PRO A 105 4.70 -9.42 -15.40
N ALA A 106 3.99 -9.13 -16.51
CA ALA A 106 2.83 -8.24 -16.52
C ALA A 106 1.69 -8.72 -15.62
N GLU A 107 1.54 -10.05 -15.47
CA GLU A 107 0.49 -10.67 -14.64
C GLU A 107 0.70 -10.43 -13.15
N LEU A 108 1.91 -10.03 -12.73
CA LEU A 108 2.25 -9.72 -11.35
C LEU A 108 2.12 -8.22 -11.04
N LEU A 109 1.74 -7.40 -12.02
CA LEU A 109 1.62 -5.95 -11.87
C LEU A 109 0.26 -5.57 -11.29
N GLY A 110 0.31 -4.58 -10.39
CA GLY A 110 -0.87 -3.89 -9.86
C GLY A 110 -0.98 -2.49 -10.46
N PRO A 111 -1.35 -1.48 -9.66
CA PRO A 111 -1.39 -0.07 -10.11
C PRO A 111 0.00 0.57 -10.22
N MET A 112 1.07 -0.23 -10.27
CA MET A 112 2.45 0.20 -10.45
C MET A 112 3.17 -0.79 -11.34
N ALA A 113 4.11 -0.29 -12.14
CA ALA A 113 4.94 -1.07 -13.04
C ALA A 113 6.41 -0.68 -12.92
N LEU A 114 7.29 -1.65 -13.13
CA LEU A 114 8.74 -1.46 -13.18
C LEU A 114 9.18 -1.57 -14.64
N VAL A 115 9.96 -0.60 -15.11
CA VAL A 115 10.52 -0.57 -16.47
C VAL A 115 12.03 -0.49 -16.37
N GLU A 116 12.71 -1.32 -17.14
CA GLU A 116 14.16 -1.29 -17.25
C GLU A 116 14.61 0.00 -17.95
N VAL A 117 15.59 0.69 -17.36
CA VAL A 117 16.16 1.90 -17.96
C VAL A 117 17.21 1.52 -19.01
N PRO A 118 17.35 2.30 -20.10
CA PRO A 118 18.43 2.09 -21.07
C PRO A 118 19.80 2.09 -20.41
N ALA A 119 20.77 1.41 -21.03
CA ALA A 119 22.16 1.50 -20.62
C ALA A 119 22.61 2.96 -20.59
N LEU A 120 22.95 3.45 -19.39
CA LEU A 120 23.47 4.80 -19.23
C LEU A 120 24.85 4.88 -19.88
N PRO A 121 25.17 5.97 -20.60
CA PRO A 121 26.54 6.20 -21.03
C PRO A 121 27.44 6.21 -19.79
N THR A 122 28.57 5.52 -19.86
CA THR A 122 29.57 5.51 -18.79
C THR A 122 29.95 6.95 -18.49
N LEU A 123 29.60 7.43 -17.29
CA LEU A 123 30.08 8.71 -16.81
C LEU A 123 31.62 8.64 -16.77
N PRO A 124 32.32 9.67 -17.27
CA PRO A 124 33.77 9.71 -17.13
C PRO A 124 34.10 9.59 -15.65
N SER A 125 35.07 8.72 -15.34
CA SER A 125 35.56 8.60 -13.97
C SER A 125 36.01 9.99 -13.50
N SER A 126 35.76 10.32 -12.23
CA SER A 126 36.05 11.63 -11.63
C SER A 126 37.54 12.01 -11.58
N GLY A 127 38.40 11.35 -12.38
CA GLY A 127 39.80 11.68 -12.63
C GLY A 127 40.11 12.11 -14.08
N GLU A 128 39.14 12.14 -15.00
CA GLU A 128 39.35 12.54 -16.40
C GLU A 128 38.60 13.83 -16.78
N ALA A 129 39.01 14.95 -16.17
CA ALA A 129 38.86 16.34 -16.66
C ALA A 129 39.77 17.19 -15.75
N PHE A 130 40.85 17.83 -16.20
CA PHE A 130 41.07 18.68 -17.38
C PHE A 130 42.43 18.46 -18.04
#